data_AF-A0A6B3UHU3-F1
#
_entry.id   AF-A0A6B3UHU3-F1
#
_cell.length_a   1.000
_cell.length_b   1.000
_cell.length_c   1.000
_cell.angle_alpha   90.00
_cell.angle_beta   90.00
_cell.angle_gamma   90.00
#
_symmetry.space_group_name_H-M   'P 1'
#
loop_
_entity.id
_entity.type
_entity.pdbx_description
1 polymer ?
#
loop_
_entity_poly.entity_id
_entity_poly.type
_entity_poly.pdbx_seq_one_letter_code
_entity_poly.pdbx_strand_id
1 'polypeptide(L)' 'AAALAARPGGALSATKRLMRDGEAIWAHMQSEGAVFGERLMSAEAREAFTAFAERRAPDFSKV' A
#
# COMPACT_ATOMS: atom_id res chain seq x y z
N ALA A 1 -14.91 -8.56 -18.53
CA ALA A 1 -13.77 -7.98 -19.28
C ALA A 1 -14.17 -7.34 -20.62
N ALA A 2 -15.01 -8.00 -21.43
CA ALA A 2 -15.35 -7.54 -22.80
C ALA A 2 -16.03 -6.16 -22.90
N ALA A 3 -16.84 -5.75 -21.92
CA ALA A 3 -17.64 -4.52 -21.99
C ALA A 3 -16.81 -3.22 -22.04
N LEU A 4 -15.64 -3.20 -21.39
CA LEU A 4 -14.70 -2.07 -21.46
C LEU A 4 -13.85 -2.13 -22.74
N ALA A 5 -13.46 -3.34 -23.15
CA ALA A 5 -12.67 -3.56 -24.36
C ALA A 5 -13.41 -3.18 -25.66
N ALA A 6 -14.75 -3.18 -25.64
CA ALA A 6 -15.59 -2.74 -26.75
C ALA A 6 -15.72 -1.21 -26.89
N ARG A 7 -15.17 -0.41 -25.95
CA ARG A 7 -15.28 1.06 -25.95
C ARG A 7 -14.03 1.73 -26.55
N PRO A 8 -14.12 2.99 -26.99
CA PRO A 8 -12.95 3.74 -27.48
C PRO A 8 -11.91 3.93 -26.38
N GLY A 9 -10.73 3.34 -26.53
CA GLY A 9 -9.66 3.37 -25.52
C GLY A 9 -9.14 4.77 -25.19
N GLY A 10 -9.12 5.68 -26.17
CA GLY A 10 -8.72 7.08 -25.96
C GLY A 10 -9.67 7.82 -25.01
N ALA A 11 -10.99 7.65 -25.19
CA ALA A 11 -11.99 8.24 -24.30
C ALA A 11 -11.90 7.67 -22.88
N LEU A 12 -11.71 6.34 -22.75
CA LEU A 12 -11.51 5.71 -21.44
C LEU A 12 -10.26 6.25 -20.72
N SER A 13 -9.15 6.41 -21.45
CA SER A 13 -7.89 6.91 -20.88
C SER A 13 -8.01 8.38 -20.45
N ALA A 14 -8.64 9.22 -21.28
CA ALA A 14 -8.88 10.62 -20.96
C ALA A 14 -9.75 10.77 -19.70
N THR A 15 -10.88 10.05 -19.63
CA THR A 15 -11.77 10.07 -18.46
C THR A 15 -11.05 9.56 -17.21
N LYS A 16 -10.28 8.48 -17.30
CA LYS A 16 -9.51 7.96 -16.16
C LYS A 16 -8.48 8.99 -15.65
N ARG A 17 -7.83 9.74 -16.55
CA ARG A 17 -6.89 10.80 -16.18
C ARG A 17 -7.59 11.97 -15.48
N LEU A 18 -8.79 12.35 -15.92
CA LEU A 18 -9.58 13.39 -15.26
C LEU A 18 -10.04 13.00 -13.86
N MET A 19 -10.30 11.71 -13.63
CA MET A 19 -10.78 11.19 -12.34
C MET A 19 -9.67 10.92 -11.33
N ARG A 20 -8.41 10.80 -11.76
CA ARG A 20 -7.30 10.35 -10.91
C ARG A 20 -6.24 11.42 -10.81
N ASP A 21 -6.10 11.98 -9.61
CA ASP A 21 -4.97 12.84 -9.26
C ASP A 21 -3.74 11.97 -8.96
N GLY A 22 -2.83 11.88 -9.94
CA GLY A 22 -1.62 11.07 -9.80
C GLY A 22 -0.61 11.65 -8.81
N GLU A 23 -0.48 12.98 -8.77
CA GLU A 23 0.49 13.67 -7.92
C GLU A 23 0.09 13.55 -6.44
N ALA A 24 -1.20 13.77 -6.13
CA ALA A 24 -1.69 13.59 -4.78
C ALA A 24 -1.49 12.15 -4.28
N ILE A 25 -1.80 11.16 -5.11
CA ILE A 25 -1.60 9.74 -4.76
C ILE A 25 -0.12 9.45 -4.53
N TRP A 26 0.77 9.97 -5.38
CA TRP A 26 2.20 9.77 -5.21
C TRP A 26 2.72 10.38 -3.90
N ALA A 27 2.31 11.62 -3.57
CA ALA A 27 2.69 12.27 -2.32
C ALA A 27 2.19 11.50 -1.09
N HIS A 28 0.98 10.95 -1.14
CA HIS A 28 0.45 10.08 -0.08
C HIS A 28 1.28 8.79 0.05
N MET A 29 1.60 8.12 -1.06
CA MET A 29 2.43 6.91 -1.03
C MET A 29 3.80 7.16 -0.41
N GLN A 30 4.43 8.30 -0.70
CA GLN A 30 5.72 8.66 -0.10
C GLN A 30 5.60 8.89 1.41
N SER A 31 4.52 9.56 1.84
CA SER A 31 4.25 9.82 3.25
C SER A 31 3.99 8.52 4.03
N GLU A 32 3.16 7.64 3.49
CA GLU A 32 2.89 6.32 4.05
C GLU A 32 4.15 5.46 4.08
N GLY A 33 4.94 5.47 3.01
CA GLY A 33 6.18 4.70 2.89
C GLY A 33 7.23 5.09 3.93
N ALA A 34 7.36 6.38 4.24
CA ALA A 34 8.28 6.86 5.28
C ALA A 34 7.88 6.31 6.66
N VAL A 35 6.61 6.48 7.05
CA VAL A 35 6.08 5.97 8.32
C VAL A 35 6.18 4.44 8.39
N PHE A 36 5.87 3.76 7.29
CA PHE A 36 5.96 2.31 7.21
C PHE A 36 7.41 1.82 7.40
N GLY A 37 8.39 2.48 6.76
CA GLY A 37 9.81 2.16 6.91
C GLY A 37 10.31 2.34 8.34
N GLU A 38 9.92 3.44 9.01
CA GLU A 38 10.24 3.66 10.43
C GLU A 38 9.64 2.57 11.32
N ARG A 39 8.38 2.20 11.08
CA ARG A 39 7.70 1.15 11.85
C ARG A 39 8.29 -0.23 11.59
N LEU A 40 8.80 -0.51 10.39
CA LEU A 40 9.43 -1.78 10.05
C LEU A 40 10.70 -2.05 10.85
N MET A 41 11.40 -0.99 11.28
CA MET A 41 12.61 -1.07 12.10
C MET A 41 12.32 -1.12 13.60
N SER A 42 11.06 -0.99 14.02
CA SER A 42 10.70 -1.01 15.43
C SER A 42 10.86 -2.41 16.03
N ALA A 43 11.05 -2.46 17.35
CA ALA A 43 11.11 -3.72 18.07
C ALA A 43 9.76 -4.48 18.01
N GLU A 44 8.64 -3.77 17.80
CA GLU A 44 7.31 -4.37 17.59
C GLU A 44 7.29 -5.13 16.25
N ALA A 45 7.80 -4.53 15.17
CA ALA A 45 7.87 -5.21 13.88
C ALA A 45 8.77 -6.44 13.93
N ARG A 46 9.90 -6.37 14.64
CA ARG A 46 10.79 -7.52 14.85
C ARG A 46 10.08 -8.67 15.54
N GLU A 47 9.31 -8.39 16.58
CA GLU A 47 8.51 -9.39 17.30
C GLU A 47 7.40 -9.96 16.42
N ALA A 48 6.70 -9.12 15.66
CA ALA A 48 5.69 -9.57 14.70
C ALA A 48 6.26 -10.51 13.64
N PHE A 49 7.43 -10.20 13.07
CA PHE A 49 8.09 -11.07 12.09
C PHE A 49 8.59 -12.38 12.70
N THR A 50 9.13 -12.31 13.93
CA THR A 50 9.60 -13.50 14.66
C THR A 50 8.43 -14.43 14.97
N ALA A 51 7.34 -13.89 15.52
CA ALA A 51 6.14 -14.64 15.84
C ALA A 51 5.49 -15.26 14.59
N PHE A 52 5.47 -14.53 13.47
CA PHE A 52 5.01 -15.04 12.17
C PHE A 52 5.85 -16.23 11.69
N ALA A 53 7.19 -16.12 11.76
CA ALA A 53 8.10 -17.20 11.38
C ALA A 53 7.94 -18.44 12.28
N GLU A 54 7.72 -18.22 13.57
CA GLU A 54 7.52 -19.26 14.59
C GLU A 54 6.07 -19.80 14.63
N ARG A 55 5.16 -19.27 13.81
CA ARG A 55 3.72 -19.61 13.80
C ARG A 55 3.05 -19.49 15.18
N ARG A 56 3.46 -18.48 15.95
CA ARG A 56 2.85 -18.12 17.24
C ARG A 56 2.23 -16.73 17.17
N ALA A 57 1.40 -16.40 18.16
CA ALA A 57 0.91 -15.04 18.32
C ALA A 57 2.09 -14.12 18.75
N PRO A 58 2.20 -12.91 18.18
CA PRO A 58 3.19 -11.92 18.63
C PRO A 58 2.82 -11.39 20.02
N ASP A 59 3.82 -11.23 20.88
CA ASP A 59 3.67 -10.67 22.22
C ASP A 59 4.33 -9.30 22.30
N PHE A 60 3.52 -8.25 22.22
CA PHE A 60 3.98 -6.86 22.27
C PHE A 60 4.10 -6.32 23.71
N SER A 61 3.89 -7.13 24.76
CA SER A 61 3.88 -6.65 26.15
C SER A 61 5.26 -6.30 26.73
N LYS A 62 6.34 -6.65 26.02
CA LYS A 62 7.74 -6.48 26.47
C LYS A 62 8.57 -5.57 25.57
N VAL A 63 7.92 -4.82 24.68
CA VAL A 63 8.56 -3.94 23.69
C VAL A 63 8.49 -2.48 24.13
#